data_AF-A0A7Y9HUC6-F1
#
_entry.id   AF-A0A7Y9HUC6-F1
#
_cell.length_a   1.000
_cell.length_b   1.000
_cell.length_c   1.000
_cell.angle_alpha   90.00
_cell.angle_beta   90.00
_cell.angle_gamma   90.00
#
_symmetry.space_group_name_H-M   'P 1'
#
loop_
_entity.id
_entity.type
_entity.pdbx_description
1 polymer ?
#
loop_
_entity_poly.entity_id
_entity_poly.type
_entity_poly.pdbx_seq_one_letter_code
_entity_poly.pdbx_strand_id
1 'polypeptide(L)'
;MAQTTGKIDSSRQVTQILHTYGLNPASPFISRVRETPDSVLNMFRDAGMSPKNHVLTEEERLTVEKAFAALPPLHQRVLKEHLRSITFLDNMPNTALTSTVNGKDSYRLYDITVRAEILHQNASEWLTGKERGCFKTQGSSLSISVEAGTLDAIVYVLMHEGTHVVDGALSLLPVNEPGRKLSESSTANSFIRGVWNEPTIFAKPYRNTMLDSTRFRQGGKVLSINRAEAVYKALEKTPFASLYGTSSQHEDLAEYLTIYHFTQKLQLPFRIIIHDKEKEVFVYEPMKSKLGKSRIKCMKIFYSQNEHGFSGV
;
A
#
# COMPACT_ATOMS: atom_id res chain seq x y z
N MET A 1 -47.96 4.09 -25.61
CA MET A 1 -46.87 4.90 -25.03
C MET A 1 -46.09 4.03 -24.06
N ALA A 2 -45.01 3.40 -24.53
CA ALA A 2 -44.13 2.58 -23.69
C ALA A 2 -42.88 3.40 -23.39
N GLN A 3 -42.64 3.69 -22.12
CA GLN A 3 -41.41 4.31 -21.64
C GLN A 3 -40.29 3.27 -21.66
N THR A 4 -39.41 3.35 -22.66
CA THR A 4 -38.08 2.72 -22.62
C THR A 4 -37.21 3.49 -21.63
N THR A 5 -37.15 3.02 -20.39
CA THR A 5 -36.15 3.44 -19.40
C THR A 5 -34.77 2.96 -19.87
N GLY A 6 -34.01 3.90 -20.41
CA GLY A 6 -32.68 3.65 -20.95
C GLY A 6 -31.69 3.20 -19.87
N LYS A 7 -31.17 1.97 -20.01
CA LYS A 7 -29.80 1.68 -19.57
C LYS A 7 -28.88 2.60 -20.36
N ILE A 8 -28.46 3.71 -19.75
CA ILE A 8 -27.31 4.45 -20.26
C ILE A 8 -26.14 3.47 -20.21
N ASP A 9 -25.55 3.21 -21.37
CA ASP A 9 -24.43 2.28 -21.56
C ASP A 9 -23.27 2.66 -20.61
N SER A 10 -22.89 1.73 -19.72
CA SER A 10 -21.83 1.94 -18.73
C SER A 10 -20.50 2.32 -19.39
N SER A 11 -20.26 1.86 -20.63
CA SER A 11 -19.09 2.23 -21.40
C SER A 11 -19.07 3.74 -21.70
N ARG A 12 -20.21 4.30 -22.10
CA ARG A 12 -20.36 5.73 -22.39
C ARG A 12 -20.16 6.59 -21.14
N GLN A 13 -20.62 6.11 -19.98
CA GLN A 13 -20.40 6.79 -18.70
C GLN A 13 -18.92 6.80 -18.30
N VAL A 14 -18.21 5.68 -18.46
CA VAL A 14 -16.77 5.60 -18.20
C VAL A 14 -15.98 6.53 -19.11
N THR A 15 -16.26 6.52 -20.43
CA THR A 15 -15.60 7.44 -21.38
C THR A 15 -15.83 8.90 -20.99
N GLN A 16 -17.04 9.25 -20.57
CA GLN A 16 -17.34 10.61 -20.12
C GLN A 16 -16.55 10.98 -18.86
N ILE A 17 -16.44 10.08 -17.87
CA ILE A 17 -15.65 10.33 -16.65
C ILE A 17 -14.18 10.54 -17.00
N LEU A 18 -13.59 9.64 -17.78
CA LEU A 18 -12.19 9.73 -18.22
C LEU A 18 -11.92 11.06 -18.95
N HIS A 19 -12.81 11.46 -19.85
CA HIS A 19 -12.72 12.73 -20.57
C HIS A 19 -12.83 13.93 -19.61
N THR A 20 -13.84 13.95 -18.73
CA THR A 20 -14.06 15.02 -17.74
C THR A 20 -12.84 15.24 -16.86
N TYR A 21 -12.13 14.18 -16.49
CA TYR A 21 -10.95 14.26 -15.62
C TYR A 21 -9.62 14.24 -16.38
N GLY A 22 -9.64 14.28 -17.72
CA GLY A 22 -8.45 14.36 -18.55
C GLY A 22 -7.50 13.16 -18.42
N LEU A 23 -8.06 11.96 -18.24
CA LEU A 23 -7.30 10.71 -18.19
C LEU A 23 -7.41 9.98 -19.53
N ASN A 24 -6.26 9.73 -20.17
CA ASN A 24 -6.15 8.87 -21.34
C ASN A 24 -5.48 7.54 -20.93
N PRO A 25 -6.21 6.41 -20.91
CA PRO A 25 -5.64 5.12 -20.53
C PRO A 25 -4.50 4.63 -21.43
N ALA A 26 -4.41 5.12 -22.67
CA ALA A 26 -3.33 4.80 -23.59
C ALA A 26 -2.03 5.58 -23.33
N SER A 27 -2.05 6.63 -22.52
CA SER A 27 -0.85 7.41 -22.24
C SER A 27 0.10 6.66 -21.29
N PRO A 28 1.43 6.84 -21.44
CA PRO A 28 2.38 6.24 -20.52
C PRO A 28 2.22 6.83 -19.11
N PHE A 29 2.55 6.05 -18.07
CA PHE A 29 2.40 6.51 -16.68
C PHE A 29 3.19 7.77 -16.37
N ILE A 30 4.36 7.93 -16.98
CA ILE A 30 5.19 9.12 -16.76
C ILE A 30 4.50 10.42 -17.21
N SER A 31 3.54 10.36 -18.16
CA SER A 31 2.74 11.53 -18.56
C SER A 31 1.72 11.94 -17.50
N ARG A 32 1.59 11.16 -16.43
CA ARG A 32 0.68 11.41 -15.30
C ARG A 32 1.41 12.02 -14.11
N VAL A 33 2.74 12.15 -14.18
CA VAL A 33 3.48 13.01 -13.28
C VAL A 33 3.06 14.45 -13.56
N ARG A 34 2.45 15.09 -12.56
CA ARG A 34 1.95 16.46 -12.66
C ARG A 34 2.37 17.26 -11.43
N GLU A 35 2.22 18.57 -11.50
CA GLU A 35 2.29 19.42 -10.32
C GLU A 35 1.15 19.08 -9.36
N THR A 36 1.42 19.16 -8.05
CA THR A 36 0.40 18.90 -7.05
C THR A 36 -0.66 20.00 -7.08
N PRO A 37 -1.96 19.66 -7.18
CA PRO A 37 -3.02 20.66 -7.14
C PRO A 37 -3.01 21.48 -5.84
N ASP A 38 -3.37 22.77 -5.92
CA ASP A 38 -3.43 23.65 -4.75
C ASP A 38 -4.34 23.11 -3.64
N SER A 39 -5.42 22.39 -3.99
CA SER A 39 -6.30 21.75 -3.02
C SER A 39 -5.58 20.72 -2.13
N VAL A 40 -4.64 19.98 -2.71
CA VAL A 40 -3.83 19.00 -1.97
C VAL A 40 -2.76 19.71 -1.15
N LEU A 41 -2.11 20.75 -1.70
CA LEU A 41 -1.17 21.57 -0.93
C LEU A 41 -1.84 22.24 0.28
N ASN A 42 -3.05 22.77 0.12
CA ASN A 42 -3.81 23.41 1.19
C ASN A 42 -4.22 22.41 2.26
N MET A 43 -4.63 21.19 1.90
CA MET A 43 -4.91 20.12 2.86
C MET A 43 -3.73 19.86 3.82
N PHE A 44 -2.51 19.84 3.30
CA PHE A 44 -1.31 19.68 4.11
C PHE A 44 -0.95 20.93 4.92
N ARG A 45 -1.14 22.14 4.36
CA ARG A 45 -0.95 23.40 5.08
C ARG A 45 -1.90 23.54 6.26
N ASP A 46 -3.16 23.18 6.08
CA ASP A 46 -4.19 23.20 7.12
C ASP A 46 -3.86 22.20 8.25
N ALA A 47 -3.11 21.13 7.94
CA ALA A 47 -2.55 20.20 8.91
C ALA A 47 -1.26 20.70 9.59
N GLY A 48 -0.85 21.94 9.35
CA GLY A 48 0.34 22.57 9.94
C GLY A 48 1.66 22.25 9.23
N MET A 49 1.62 21.76 7.98
CA MET A 49 2.81 21.41 7.20
C MET A 49 3.17 22.51 6.19
N SER A 50 4.40 22.44 5.68
CA SER A 50 4.90 23.35 4.63
C SER A 50 5.25 22.59 3.35
N PRO A 51 4.26 21.96 2.68
CA PRO A 51 4.50 21.16 1.48
C PRO A 51 5.01 22.06 0.34
N LYS A 52 5.99 21.56 -0.42
CA LYS A 52 6.50 22.24 -1.61
C LYS A 52 6.44 21.28 -2.80
N ASN A 53 5.97 21.78 -3.94
CA ASN A 53 6.02 21.02 -5.18
C ASN A 53 7.46 20.66 -5.53
N HIS A 54 7.67 19.38 -5.83
CA HIS A 54 8.93 18.85 -6.30
C HIS A 54 8.79 18.54 -7.79
N VAL A 55 9.54 19.27 -8.61
CA VAL A 55 9.62 19.01 -10.05
C VAL A 55 10.72 17.98 -10.26
N LEU A 56 10.35 16.81 -10.80
CA LEU A 56 11.30 15.73 -11.02
C LEU A 56 12.40 16.15 -12.01
N THR A 57 13.65 15.84 -11.66
CA THR A 57 14.78 15.79 -12.59
C THR A 57 14.60 14.64 -13.58
N GLU A 58 15.39 14.62 -14.66
CA GLU A 58 15.30 13.54 -15.65
C GLU A 58 15.70 12.17 -15.06
N GLU A 59 16.70 12.14 -14.16
CA GLU A 59 17.09 10.91 -13.46
C GLU A 59 15.95 10.37 -12.59
N GLU A 60 15.26 11.23 -11.85
CA GLU A 60 14.10 10.85 -11.05
C GLU A 60 12.93 10.39 -11.91
N ARG A 61 12.70 11.03 -13.08
CA ARG A 61 11.67 10.57 -14.03
C ARG A 61 11.95 9.15 -14.52
N LEU A 62 13.21 8.84 -14.82
CA LEU A 62 13.62 7.47 -15.19
C LEU A 62 13.43 6.48 -14.03
N THR A 63 13.74 6.89 -12.80
CA THR A 63 13.50 6.07 -11.59
C THR A 63 12.01 5.77 -11.42
N VAL A 64 11.14 6.77 -11.59
CA VAL A 64 9.68 6.60 -11.52
C VAL A 64 9.17 5.70 -12.65
N GLU A 65 9.67 5.85 -13.87
CA GLU A 65 9.28 5.02 -15.01
C GLU A 65 9.65 3.54 -14.78
N LYS A 66 10.87 3.27 -14.29
CA LYS A 66 11.30 1.93 -13.88
C LYS A 66 10.41 1.36 -12.77
N ALA A 67 10.03 2.18 -11.80
CA ALA A 67 9.14 1.77 -10.72
C ALA A 67 7.77 1.34 -11.25
N PHE A 68 7.17 2.10 -12.17
CA PHE A 68 5.94 1.68 -12.84
C PHE A 68 6.12 0.38 -13.60
N ALA A 69 7.22 0.20 -14.33
CA ALA A 69 7.47 -1.02 -15.10
C ALA A 69 7.60 -2.29 -14.23
N ALA A 70 8.04 -2.15 -12.97
CA ALA A 70 8.16 -3.25 -12.02
C ALA A 70 6.82 -3.74 -11.44
N LEU A 71 5.72 -2.99 -11.64
CA LEU A 71 4.43 -3.34 -11.05
C LEU A 71 3.80 -4.61 -11.66
N PRO A 72 3.01 -5.38 -10.88
CA PRO A 72 2.33 -6.57 -11.36
C PRO A 72 1.35 -6.28 -12.52
N PRO A 73 1.05 -7.27 -13.38
CA PRO A 73 0.15 -7.08 -14.51
C PRO A 73 -1.22 -6.48 -14.14
N LEU A 74 -1.79 -6.85 -12.99
CA LEU A 74 -3.06 -6.27 -12.56
C LEU A 74 -2.93 -4.76 -12.27
N HIS A 75 -1.89 -4.36 -11.55
CA HIS A 75 -1.58 -2.94 -11.28
C HIS A 75 -1.38 -2.18 -12.58
N GLN A 76 -0.59 -2.70 -13.53
CA GLN A 76 -0.35 -2.07 -14.83
C GLN A 76 -1.67 -1.74 -15.55
N ARG A 77 -2.61 -2.68 -15.55
CA ARG A 77 -3.92 -2.50 -16.20
C ARG A 77 -4.81 -1.53 -15.44
N VAL A 78 -5.02 -1.76 -14.15
CA VAL A 78 -5.94 -0.96 -13.35
C VAL A 78 -5.44 0.48 -13.21
N LEU A 79 -4.15 0.68 -12.98
CA LEU A 79 -3.60 2.03 -12.90
C LEU A 79 -3.76 2.75 -14.24
N LYS A 80 -3.62 2.10 -15.40
CA LYS A 80 -3.87 2.76 -16.70
C LYS A 80 -5.27 3.37 -16.77
N GLU A 81 -6.25 2.68 -16.20
CA GLU A 81 -7.66 3.05 -16.25
C GLU A 81 -8.12 3.98 -15.10
N HIS A 82 -7.41 3.96 -13.97
CA HIS A 82 -7.88 4.60 -12.73
C HIS A 82 -6.91 5.61 -12.09
N LEU A 83 -5.60 5.54 -12.37
CA LEU A 83 -4.63 6.51 -11.84
C LEU A 83 -4.65 7.78 -12.70
N ARG A 84 -5.25 8.86 -12.19
CA ARG A 84 -5.32 10.14 -12.89
C ARG A 84 -3.98 10.88 -12.85
N SER A 85 -3.38 10.98 -11.67
CA SER A 85 -2.10 11.68 -11.50
C SER A 85 -1.23 11.07 -10.41
N ILE A 86 0.08 11.27 -10.56
CA ILE A 86 1.07 11.08 -9.51
C ILE A 86 1.82 12.40 -9.31
N THR A 87 2.01 12.83 -8.08
CA THR A 87 2.65 14.11 -7.76
C THR A 87 3.69 13.93 -6.67
N PHE A 88 4.69 14.82 -6.65
CA PHE A 88 5.82 14.73 -5.73
C PHE A 88 5.92 16.00 -4.90
N LEU A 89 6.06 15.84 -3.58
CA LEU A 89 6.16 16.92 -2.62
C LEU A 89 7.40 16.77 -1.73
N ASP A 90 8.07 17.89 -1.48
CA ASP A 90 8.99 18.00 -0.35
C ASP A 90 8.19 18.30 0.94
N ASN A 91 8.78 17.96 2.09
CA ASN A 91 8.24 18.25 3.43
C ASN A 91 6.88 17.60 3.76
N MET A 92 6.59 16.44 3.18
CA MET A 92 5.40 15.64 3.52
C MET A 92 5.68 14.71 4.71
N PRO A 93 4.80 14.60 5.73
CA PRO A 93 5.07 13.78 6.91
C PRO A 93 5.02 12.27 6.58
N ASN A 94 4.05 11.91 5.74
CA ASN A 94 3.88 10.54 5.26
C ASN A 94 4.73 10.31 4.02
N THR A 95 5.00 9.04 3.70
CA THR A 95 5.79 8.68 2.51
C THR A 95 4.95 8.86 1.24
N ALA A 96 3.68 8.49 1.27
CA ALA A 96 2.74 8.70 0.18
C ALA A 96 1.30 8.80 0.70
N LEU A 97 0.39 9.20 -0.19
CA LEU A 97 -1.05 9.26 0.03
C LEU A 97 -1.78 8.97 -1.28
N THR A 98 -2.66 7.98 -1.27
CA THR A 98 -3.64 7.74 -2.34
C THR A 98 -4.98 8.39 -2.00
N SER A 99 -5.50 9.23 -2.90
CA SER A 99 -6.77 9.94 -2.74
C SER A 99 -7.75 9.62 -3.86
N THR A 100 -9.04 9.48 -3.53
CA THR A 100 -10.10 9.33 -4.54
C THR A 100 -10.52 10.71 -5.07
N VAL A 101 -10.52 10.89 -6.37
CA VAL A 101 -10.83 12.16 -7.04
C VAL A 101 -12.34 12.41 -7.10
N ASN A 102 -13.10 11.36 -7.42
CA ASN A 102 -14.53 11.43 -7.70
C ASN A 102 -15.29 10.40 -6.86
N GLY A 103 -15.20 10.54 -5.53
CA GLY A 103 -15.71 9.53 -4.57
C GLY A 103 -17.22 9.24 -4.62
N LYS A 104 -18.00 10.04 -5.35
CA LYS A 104 -19.45 9.84 -5.55
C LYS A 104 -19.79 8.99 -6.78
N ASP A 105 -18.84 8.81 -7.69
CA ASP A 105 -19.06 8.04 -8.92
C ASP A 105 -18.77 6.55 -8.70
N SER A 106 -19.44 5.71 -9.50
CA SER A 106 -19.20 4.26 -9.52
C SER A 106 -17.83 3.90 -10.10
N TYR A 107 -17.35 4.68 -11.07
CA TYR A 107 -16.03 4.53 -11.67
C TYR A 107 -15.06 5.54 -11.04
N ARG A 108 -14.22 5.06 -10.13
CA ARG A 108 -13.37 5.90 -9.30
C ARG A 108 -12.00 6.15 -9.94
N LEU A 109 -11.57 7.39 -9.90
CA LEU A 109 -10.24 7.84 -10.27
C LEU A 109 -9.45 8.22 -9.02
N TYR A 110 -8.13 8.07 -9.11
CA TYR A 110 -7.23 8.23 -7.99
C TYR A 110 -6.06 9.13 -8.33
N ASP A 111 -5.59 9.87 -7.34
CA ASP A 111 -4.29 10.52 -7.35
C ASP A 111 -3.38 9.88 -6.30
N ILE A 112 -2.09 9.82 -6.60
CA ILE A 112 -1.05 9.41 -5.65
C ILE A 112 -0.12 10.61 -5.42
N THR A 113 0.04 11.04 -4.18
CA THR A 113 1.02 12.06 -3.80
C THR A 113 2.14 11.40 -3.01
N VAL A 114 3.40 11.63 -3.40
CA VAL A 114 4.59 10.96 -2.86
C VAL A 114 5.56 11.99 -2.30
N ARG A 115 6.20 11.66 -1.16
CA ARG A 115 7.32 12.46 -0.64
C ARG A 115 8.54 12.26 -1.54
N ALA A 116 9.04 13.33 -2.15
CA ALA A 116 10.09 13.27 -3.15
C ALA A 116 11.40 12.64 -2.65
N GLU A 117 11.74 12.82 -1.36
CA GLU A 117 12.94 12.21 -0.74
C GLU A 117 13.06 10.69 -0.96
N ILE A 118 11.95 9.98 -1.17
CA ILE A 118 11.96 8.54 -1.47
C ILE A 118 12.75 8.18 -2.74
N LEU A 119 12.90 9.13 -3.67
CA LEU A 119 13.58 8.94 -4.96
C LEU A 119 15.10 8.79 -4.81
N HIS A 120 15.64 9.13 -3.63
CA HIS A 120 17.06 9.04 -3.32
C HIS A 120 17.39 7.95 -2.30
N GLN A 121 16.45 7.03 -2.06
CA GLN A 121 16.60 5.94 -1.11
C GLN A 121 16.37 4.60 -1.81
N ASN A 122 17.14 3.58 -1.44
CA ASN A 122 16.77 2.20 -1.74
C ASN A 122 15.78 1.65 -0.69
N ALA A 123 15.15 0.53 -1.03
CA ALA A 123 14.13 -0.09 -0.18
C ALA A 123 14.65 -0.42 1.23
N SER A 124 15.89 -0.91 1.37
CA SER A 124 16.47 -1.25 2.67
C SER A 124 16.66 -0.02 3.55
N GLU A 125 17.16 1.08 3.00
CA GLU A 125 17.36 2.35 3.70
C GLU A 125 16.03 2.92 4.21
N TRP A 126 15.06 3.05 3.31
CA TRP A 126 13.76 3.60 3.66
C TRP A 126 13.00 2.72 4.66
N LEU A 127 12.95 1.40 4.45
CA LEU A 127 12.30 0.48 5.38
C LEU A 127 12.98 0.47 6.75
N THR A 128 14.31 0.58 6.79
CA THR A 128 15.05 0.74 8.05
C THR A 128 14.61 2.00 8.78
N GLY A 129 14.47 3.14 8.09
CA GLY A 129 13.94 4.37 8.66
C GLY A 129 12.50 4.22 9.16
N LYS A 130 11.62 3.62 8.35
CA LYS A 130 10.21 3.33 8.69
C LYS A 130 10.10 2.51 9.96
N GLU A 131 10.83 1.40 10.07
CA GLU A 131 10.78 0.49 11.23
C GLU A 131 11.47 1.07 12.47
N ARG A 132 12.56 1.82 12.32
CA ARG A 132 13.16 2.56 13.45
C ARG A 132 12.19 3.55 14.06
N GLY A 133 11.33 4.18 13.24
CA GLY A 133 10.27 5.08 13.71
C GLY A 133 9.28 4.44 14.70
N CYS A 134 9.23 3.11 14.80
CA CYS A 134 8.43 2.37 15.78
C CYS A 134 9.02 2.38 17.19
N PHE A 135 10.30 2.71 17.34
CA PHE A 135 11.04 2.52 18.59
C PHE A 135 11.86 3.75 19.01
N LYS A 136 11.90 4.00 20.32
CA LYS A 136 12.84 4.92 20.97
C LYS A 136 14.09 4.14 21.36
N THR A 137 15.26 4.63 20.94
CA THR A 137 16.56 3.98 21.14
C THR A 137 17.35 4.51 22.34
N GLN A 138 16.86 5.58 23.00
CA GLN A 138 17.59 6.24 24.09
C GLN A 138 18.02 5.25 25.19
N GLY A 139 19.33 5.21 25.47
CA GLY A 139 19.92 4.39 26.53
C GLY A 139 20.05 2.90 26.22
N SER A 140 19.84 2.46 24.97
CA SER A 140 19.99 1.07 24.54
C SER A 140 21.10 0.93 23.50
N SER A 141 21.83 -0.19 23.52
CA SER A 141 22.76 -0.59 22.46
C SER A 141 22.06 -1.27 21.27
N LEU A 142 20.75 -1.50 21.38
CA LEU A 142 19.98 -2.14 20.34
C LEU A 142 19.77 -1.20 19.15
N SER A 143 19.75 -1.77 17.95
CA SER A 143 19.34 -1.08 16.73
C SER A 143 18.49 -2.01 15.86
N ILE A 144 17.78 -1.43 14.89
CA ILE A 144 16.97 -2.17 13.91
C ILE A 144 17.46 -1.83 12.51
N SER A 145 17.51 -2.82 11.63
CA SER A 145 17.67 -2.65 10.19
C SER A 145 16.68 -3.51 9.43
N VAL A 146 16.43 -3.15 8.17
CA VAL A 146 15.66 -3.97 7.23
C VAL A 146 16.53 -4.25 6.01
N GLU A 147 16.70 -5.53 5.68
CA GLU A 147 17.32 -5.96 4.43
C GLU A 147 16.22 -6.30 3.42
N ALA A 148 16.05 -5.43 2.42
CA ALA A 148 15.06 -5.57 1.35
C ALA A 148 15.69 -5.53 -0.07
N GLY A 149 17.03 -5.52 -0.14
CA GLY A 149 17.78 -5.32 -1.38
C GLY A 149 18.06 -3.86 -1.71
N THR A 150 18.64 -3.61 -2.89
CA THR A 150 19.11 -2.30 -3.35
C THR A 150 18.17 -1.64 -4.36
N LEU A 151 16.96 -2.19 -4.52
CA LEU A 151 15.98 -1.67 -5.45
C LEU A 151 15.42 -0.33 -4.95
N ASP A 152 15.12 0.61 -5.85
CA ASP A 152 14.67 1.95 -5.47
C ASP A 152 13.43 1.89 -4.58
N ALA A 153 13.41 2.67 -3.48
CA ALA A 153 12.33 2.62 -2.50
C ALA A 153 10.97 3.00 -3.09
N ILE A 154 10.97 3.83 -4.15
CA ILE A 154 9.76 4.19 -4.88
C ILE A 154 9.03 2.97 -5.46
N VAL A 155 9.70 1.86 -5.76
CA VAL A 155 9.01 0.66 -6.23
C VAL A 155 8.16 0.04 -5.12
N TYR A 156 8.70 0.01 -3.89
CA TYR A 156 7.93 -0.45 -2.73
C TYR A 156 6.72 0.46 -2.50
N VAL A 157 6.94 1.77 -2.50
CA VAL A 157 5.87 2.76 -2.26
C VAL A 157 4.80 2.70 -3.35
N LEU A 158 5.19 2.65 -4.61
CA LEU A 158 4.24 2.61 -5.73
C LEU A 158 3.48 1.29 -5.79
N MET A 159 4.10 0.17 -5.42
CA MET A 159 3.40 -1.10 -5.25
C MET A 159 2.35 -1.01 -4.14
N HIS A 160 2.71 -0.42 -3.00
CA HIS A 160 1.83 -0.22 -1.86
C HIS A 160 0.62 0.67 -2.25
N GLU A 161 0.88 1.90 -2.71
CA GLU A 161 -0.17 2.85 -3.09
C GLU A 161 -0.99 2.36 -4.29
N GLY A 162 -0.34 1.76 -5.28
CA GLY A 162 -1.02 1.14 -6.41
C GLY A 162 -1.96 0.02 -5.99
N THR A 163 -1.67 -0.68 -4.87
CA THR A 163 -2.58 -1.68 -4.31
C THR A 163 -3.85 -1.05 -3.75
N HIS A 164 -3.78 0.13 -3.13
CA HIS A 164 -4.96 0.87 -2.69
C HIS A 164 -5.84 1.28 -3.89
N VAL A 165 -5.22 1.69 -5.01
CA VAL A 165 -5.96 1.97 -6.26
C VAL A 165 -6.62 0.71 -6.81
N VAL A 166 -5.90 -0.42 -6.86
CA VAL A 166 -6.43 -1.69 -7.35
C VAL A 166 -7.59 -2.18 -6.48
N ASP A 167 -7.42 -2.15 -5.17
CA ASP A 167 -8.45 -2.52 -4.21
C ASP A 167 -9.69 -1.64 -4.35
N GLY A 168 -9.50 -0.32 -4.38
CA GLY A 168 -10.60 0.64 -4.51
C GLY A 168 -11.36 0.54 -5.84
N ALA A 169 -10.66 0.32 -6.95
CA ALA A 169 -11.25 0.20 -8.28
C ALA A 169 -12.01 -1.11 -8.48
N LEU A 170 -11.48 -2.22 -7.96
CA LEU A 170 -12.07 -3.55 -8.13
C LEU A 170 -12.93 -4.00 -6.94
N SER A 171 -13.00 -3.18 -5.88
CA SER A 171 -13.63 -3.53 -4.60
C SER A 171 -13.16 -4.90 -4.09
N LEU A 172 -11.84 -5.13 -4.03
CA LEU A 172 -11.32 -6.41 -3.58
C LEU A 172 -11.78 -6.62 -2.13
N LEU A 173 -11.38 -5.74 -1.23
CA LEU A 173 -11.79 -5.73 0.16
C LEU A 173 -13.16 -5.05 0.34
N PRO A 174 -13.91 -5.44 1.39
CA PRO A 174 -15.19 -4.81 1.68
C PRO A 174 -14.93 -3.36 2.09
N VAL A 175 -15.66 -2.44 1.48
CA VAL A 175 -15.79 -1.07 2.00
C VAL A 175 -16.50 -1.17 3.35
N ASN A 176 -16.27 -0.22 4.26
CA ASN A 176 -16.90 -0.08 5.59
C ASN A 176 -18.43 0.13 5.54
N GLU A 177 -19.15 -0.61 4.70
CA GLU A 177 -20.60 -0.63 4.58
C GLU A 177 -21.14 -1.77 5.44
N PRO A 178 -21.88 -1.47 6.52
CA PRO A 178 -22.54 -2.47 7.33
C PRO A 178 -23.43 -3.37 6.45
N GLY A 179 -23.15 -4.68 6.44
CA GLY A 179 -24.01 -5.67 5.79
C GLY A 179 -23.60 -6.11 4.37
N ARG A 180 -22.55 -5.53 3.76
CA ARG A 180 -22.02 -6.04 2.49
C ARG A 180 -21.39 -7.42 2.69
N LYS A 181 -22.08 -8.48 2.24
CA LYS A 181 -21.54 -9.84 2.24
C LYS A 181 -20.56 -9.99 1.08
N LEU A 182 -19.29 -10.25 1.38
CA LEU A 182 -18.36 -10.76 0.38
C LEU A 182 -18.85 -12.12 -0.09
N SER A 183 -18.74 -12.39 -1.40
CA SER A 183 -18.87 -13.75 -1.91
C SER A 183 -17.94 -14.67 -1.12
N GLU A 184 -18.43 -15.83 -0.68
CA GLU A 184 -17.62 -16.80 0.07
C GLU A 184 -16.40 -17.27 -0.72
N SER A 185 -16.48 -17.22 -2.05
CA SER A 185 -15.42 -17.65 -2.98
C SER A 185 -14.45 -16.54 -3.39
N SER A 186 -14.64 -15.28 -2.95
CA SER A 186 -13.74 -14.21 -3.38
C SER A 186 -12.34 -14.36 -2.76
N THR A 187 -11.30 -14.09 -3.56
CA THR A 187 -9.90 -14.07 -3.12
C THR A 187 -9.70 -13.13 -1.92
N ALA A 188 -10.41 -12.00 -1.91
CA ALA A 188 -10.38 -11.06 -0.82
C ALA A 188 -10.98 -11.60 0.48
N ASN A 189 -12.12 -12.31 0.40
CA ASN A 189 -12.69 -13.02 1.54
C ASN A 189 -11.67 -14.03 2.08
N SER A 190 -11.00 -14.77 1.19
CA SER A 190 -9.94 -15.71 1.58
C SER A 190 -8.73 -15.05 2.24
N PHE A 191 -8.45 -13.78 1.94
CA PHE A 191 -7.32 -13.03 2.53
C PHE A 191 -7.63 -12.55 3.95
N ILE A 192 -8.83 -12.00 4.19
CA ILE A 192 -9.19 -11.40 5.49
C ILE A 192 -9.87 -12.38 6.46
N ARG A 193 -10.52 -13.44 5.95
CA ARG A 193 -11.31 -14.38 6.75
C ARG A 193 -10.45 -15.04 7.81
N GLY A 194 -10.89 -14.94 9.07
CA GLY A 194 -10.19 -15.49 10.22
C GLY A 194 -8.97 -14.69 10.67
N VAL A 195 -8.58 -13.64 9.93
CA VAL A 195 -7.49 -12.72 10.29
C VAL A 195 -8.05 -11.44 10.92
N TRP A 196 -9.11 -10.91 10.32
CA TRP A 196 -9.75 -9.66 10.73
C TRP A 196 -11.21 -9.90 11.14
N ASN A 197 -11.62 -9.28 12.25
CA ASN A 197 -13.02 -9.24 12.70
C ASN A 197 -13.74 -8.00 12.19
N GLU A 198 -13.02 -6.87 12.22
CA GLU A 198 -13.44 -5.58 11.68
C GLU A 198 -12.26 -4.98 10.89
N PRO A 199 -12.47 -3.90 10.12
CA PRO A 199 -11.42 -3.29 9.29
C PRO A 199 -10.12 -2.97 10.02
N THR A 200 -10.19 -2.69 11.34
CA THR A 200 -9.05 -2.36 12.19
C THR A 200 -8.94 -3.27 13.43
N ILE A 201 -9.77 -4.31 13.57
CA ILE A 201 -9.77 -5.20 14.74
C ILE A 201 -9.40 -6.63 14.33
N PHE A 202 -8.35 -7.18 14.94
CA PHE A 202 -7.93 -8.55 14.70
C PHE A 202 -8.99 -9.57 15.13
N ALA A 203 -9.02 -10.68 14.40
CA ALA A 203 -9.71 -11.88 14.85
C ALA A 203 -9.13 -12.38 16.19
N LYS A 204 -9.99 -13.00 17.00
CA LYS A 204 -9.67 -13.43 18.37
C LYS A 204 -8.32 -14.18 18.50
N PRO A 205 -7.94 -15.11 17.61
CA PRO A 205 -6.67 -15.85 17.73
C PRO A 205 -5.41 -14.98 17.63
N TYR A 206 -5.51 -13.81 17.01
CA TYR A 206 -4.37 -12.92 16.74
C TYR A 206 -4.38 -11.65 17.58
N ARG A 207 -5.34 -11.48 18.49
CA ARG A 207 -5.36 -10.35 19.42
C ARG A 207 -4.15 -10.40 20.34
N ASN A 208 -3.41 -9.30 20.40
CA ASN A 208 -2.20 -9.20 21.20
C ASN A 208 -2.00 -7.74 21.65
N THR A 209 -2.03 -7.52 22.96
CA THR A 209 -1.93 -6.17 23.55
C THR A 209 -0.62 -5.46 23.21
N MET A 210 0.46 -6.21 22.97
CA MET A 210 1.73 -5.64 22.55
C MET A 210 1.64 -5.10 21.13
N LEU A 211 1.06 -5.87 20.20
CA LEU A 211 0.85 -5.43 18.82
C LEU A 211 -0.13 -4.24 18.76
N ASP A 212 -1.22 -4.29 19.53
CA ASP A 212 -2.21 -3.20 19.64
C ASP A 212 -1.59 -1.90 20.19
N SER A 213 -0.47 -1.96 20.92
CA SER A 213 0.21 -0.78 21.46
C SER A 213 1.19 -0.11 20.50
N THR A 214 1.47 -0.72 19.34
CA THR A 214 2.43 -0.20 18.35
C THR A 214 1.91 1.06 17.67
N ARG A 215 2.81 1.97 17.27
CA ARG A 215 2.46 3.30 16.72
C ARG A 215 1.53 3.31 15.51
N PHE A 216 1.41 2.19 14.79
CA PHE A 216 0.55 2.08 13.61
C PHE A 216 -0.90 1.73 13.96
N ARG A 217 -1.17 1.35 15.20
CA ARG A 217 -2.51 1.06 15.71
C ARG A 217 -3.13 2.33 16.28
N GLN A 218 -4.45 2.42 16.23
CA GLN A 218 -5.18 3.54 16.83
C GLN A 218 -4.90 3.63 18.33
N GLY A 219 -4.47 4.80 18.80
CA GLY A 219 -4.07 5.02 20.20
C GLY A 219 -2.71 4.38 20.57
N GLY A 220 -2.02 3.78 19.61
CA GLY A 220 -0.69 3.24 19.78
C GLY A 220 0.40 4.31 19.91
N LYS A 221 1.62 3.88 20.25
CA LYS A 221 2.75 4.78 20.49
C LYS A 221 4.08 4.20 20.06
N VAL A 222 5.08 5.08 19.94
CA VAL A 222 6.48 4.66 19.79
C VAL A 222 6.89 3.91 21.07
N LEU A 223 7.39 2.68 20.92
CA LEU A 223 7.76 1.80 22.04
C LEU A 223 9.24 1.95 22.40
N SER A 224 9.68 1.43 23.54
CA SER A 224 11.13 1.28 23.79
C SER A 224 11.71 0.20 22.88
N ILE A 225 12.90 0.42 22.32
CA ILE A 225 13.57 -0.58 21.48
C ILE A 225 13.87 -1.89 22.22
N ASN A 226 13.97 -1.87 23.55
CA ASN A 226 14.11 -3.07 24.38
C ASN A 226 12.88 -4.00 24.30
N ARG A 227 11.77 -3.53 23.70
CA ARG A 227 10.59 -4.36 23.40
C ARG A 227 10.57 -4.90 21.97
N ALA A 228 11.51 -4.51 21.10
CA ALA A 228 11.47 -4.85 19.69
C ALA A 228 11.41 -6.37 19.46
N GLU A 229 12.25 -7.14 20.16
CA GLU A 229 12.25 -8.61 20.02
C GLU A 229 10.90 -9.21 20.41
N ALA A 230 10.33 -8.76 21.54
CA ALA A 230 9.03 -9.25 21.99
C ALA A 230 7.89 -8.86 21.01
N VAL A 231 7.97 -7.66 20.42
CA VAL A 231 7.02 -7.18 19.40
C VAL A 231 7.08 -8.05 18.16
N TYR A 232 8.27 -8.33 17.62
CA TYR A 232 8.38 -9.16 16.42
C TYR A 232 8.10 -10.65 16.71
N LYS A 233 8.43 -11.18 17.89
CA LYS A 233 7.97 -12.50 18.34
C LYS A 233 6.44 -12.60 18.47
N ALA A 234 5.78 -11.51 18.84
CA ALA A 234 4.32 -11.45 18.83
C ALA A 234 3.79 -11.43 17.39
N LEU A 235 4.43 -10.66 16.50
CA LEU A 235 4.08 -10.57 15.08
C LEU A 235 4.23 -11.92 14.36
N GLU A 236 5.28 -12.70 14.65
CA GLU A 236 5.51 -14.05 14.11
C GLU A 236 4.37 -15.03 14.37
N LYS A 237 3.57 -14.79 15.42
CA LYS A 237 2.41 -15.61 15.78
C LYS A 237 1.14 -15.18 15.05
N THR A 238 1.25 -14.25 14.11
CA THR A 238 0.16 -13.72 13.29
C THR A 238 0.47 -13.95 11.81
N PRO A 239 -0.50 -13.78 10.90
CA PRO A 239 -0.23 -13.88 9.47
C PRO A 239 0.35 -12.59 8.86
N PHE A 240 0.44 -11.48 9.61
CA PHE A 240 0.82 -10.15 9.14
C PHE A 240 2.27 -10.08 8.65
N ALA A 241 2.50 -9.40 7.52
CA ALA A 241 3.83 -9.31 6.92
C ALA A 241 4.70 -8.20 7.52
N SER A 242 4.10 -7.15 8.08
CA SER A 242 4.80 -6.02 8.70
C SER A 242 4.00 -5.46 9.87
N LEU A 243 4.64 -4.64 10.72
CA LEU A 243 3.93 -3.92 11.78
C LEU A 243 2.92 -2.93 11.19
N TYR A 244 3.24 -2.29 10.06
CA TYR A 244 2.31 -1.37 9.41
C TYR A 244 1.07 -2.06 8.86
N GLY A 245 1.21 -3.28 8.31
CA GLY A 245 0.09 -4.10 7.86
C GLY A 245 -0.88 -4.49 8.99
N THR A 246 -0.50 -4.31 10.26
CA THR A 246 -1.41 -4.53 11.39
C THR A 246 -2.40 -3.37 11.62
N SER A 247 -2.28 -2.26 10.90
CA SER A 247 -3.12 -1.08 11.10
C SER A 247 -4.56 -1.27 10.60
N SER A 248 -4.74 -1.85 9.40
CA SER A 248 -6.05 -2.15 8.82
C SER A 248 -5.99 -3.27 7.78
N GLN A 249 -7.16 -3.79 7.39
CA GLN A 249 -7.30 -4.77 6.29
C GLN A 249 -6.67 -4.30 4.97
N HIS A 250 -6.82 -3.02 4.64
CA HIS A 250 -6.30 -2.43 3.40
C HIS A 250 -4.77 -2.33 3.44
N GLU A 251 -4.23 -1.88 4.58
CA GLU A 251 -2.78 -1.81 4.79
C GLU A 251 -2.13 -3.20 4.85
N ASP A 252 -2.81 -4.19 5.41
CA ASP A 252 -2.39 -5.60 5.37
C ASP A 252 -2.26 -6.09 3.93
N LEU A 253 -3.26 -5.84 3.08
CA LEU A 253 -3.21 -6.26 1.68
C LEU A 253 -2.06 -5.57 0.93
N ALA A 254 -1.92 -4.24 1.07
CA ALA A 254 -0.88 -3.46 0.41
C ALA A 254 0.53 -3.87 0.85
N GLU A 255 0.78 -4.00 2.16
CA GLU A 255 2.08 -4.46 2.69
C GLU A 255 2.36 -5.91 2.33
N TYR A 256 1.37 -6.80 2.49
CA TYR A 256 1.56 -8.23 2.21
C TYR A 256 1.88 -8.46 0.74
N LEU A 257 1.14 -7.84 -0.19
CA LEU A 257 1.41 -7.97 -1.62
C LEU A 257 2.78 -7.41 -1.99
N THR A 258 3.16 -6.27 -1.41
CA THR A 258 4.46 -5.65 -1.70
C THR A 258 5.61 -6.54 -1.22
N ILE A 259 5.56 -7.04 0.01
CA ILE A 259 6.58 -7.94 0.55
C ILE A 259 6.57 -9.29 -0.19
N TYR A 260 5.40 -9.79 -0.59
CA TYR A 260 5.29 -10.96 -1.45
C TYR A 260 5.97 -10.72 -2.81
N HIS A 261 5.76 -9.57 -3.44
CA HIS A 261 6.39 -9.24 -4.72
C HIS A 261 7.92 -9.22 -4.59
N PHE A 262 8.43 -8.48 -3.62
CA PHE A 262 9.88 -8.37 -3.38
C PHE A 262 10.50 -9.75 -3.15
N THR A 263 9.90 -10.57 -2.29
CA THR A 263 10.49 -11.87 -1.92
C THR A 263 10.23 -12.98 -2.93
N GLN A 264 8.99 -13.14 -3.43
CA GLN A 264 8.59 -14.30 -4.23
C GLN A 264 8.66 -14.04 -5.74
N LYS A 265 8.66 -12.77 -6.18
CA LYS A 265 8.75 -12.42 -7.61
C LYS A 265 10.12 -11.88 -7.98
N LEU A 266 10.66 -10.98 -7.18
CA LEU A 266 11.97 -10.38 -7.42
C LEU A 266 13.11 -11.15 -6.74
N GLN A 267 12.81 -12.14 -5.90
CA GLN A 267 13.81 -12.94 -5.17
C GLN A 267 14.75 -12.09 -4.30
N LEU A 268 14.26 -10.95 -3.81
CA LEU A 268 14.97 -10.09 -2.88
C LEU A 268 14.76 -10.58 -1.44
N PRO A 269 15.73 -10.33 -0.52
CA PRO A 269 15.51 -10.58 0.89
C PRO A 269 14.37 -9.68 1.43
N PHE A 270 13.76 -10.09 2.54
CA PHE A 270 12.99 -9.19 3.39
C PHE A 270 13.16 -9.65 4.83
N ARG A 271 14.19 -9.11 5.50
CA ARG A 271 14.57 -9.45 6.86
C ARG A 271 14.49 -8.19 7.72
N ILE A 272 13.72 -8.23 8.79
CA ILE A 272 13.78 -7.21 9.83
C ILE A 272 14.69 -7.73 10.94
N ILE A 273 15.78 -7.01 11.22
CA ILE A 273 16.87 -7.48 12.05
C ILE A 273 17.02 -6.56 13.24
N ILE A 274 17.13 -7.16 14.43
CA ILE A 274 17.52 -6.47 15.65
C ILE A 274 18.98 -6.79 15.91
N HIS A 275 19.77 -5.75 16.11
CA HIS A 275 21.18 -5.86 16.45
C HIS A 275 21.39 -5.41 17.89
N ASP A 276 22.31 -6.07 18.60
CA ASP A 276 22.98 -5.49 19.76
C ASP A 276 24.41 -5.15 19.34
N LYS A 277 24.70 -3.86 19.17
CA LYS A 277 25.89 -3.37 18.48
C LYS A 277 25.95 -3.94 17.05
N GLU A 278 26.96 -4.76 16.75
CA GLU A 278 27.16 -5.39 15.42
C GLU A 278 26.61 -6.82 15.35
N LYS A 279 26.09 -7.36 16.46
CA LYS A 279 25.61 -8.74 16.51
C LYS A 279 24.11 -8.79 16.23
N GLU A 280 23.70 -9.57 15.23
CA GLU A 280 22.30 -9.94 15.06
C GLU A 280 21.81 -10.74 16.28
N VAL A 281 20.80 -10.23 16.98
CA VAL A 281 20.20 -10.90 18.16
C VAL A 281 18.82 -11.48 17.85
N PHE A 282 18.15 -10.96 16.81
CA PHE A 282 16.86 -11.46 16.36
C PHE A 282 16.60 -11.10 14.89
N VAL A 283 15.90 -11.96 14.15
CA VAL A 283 15.55 -11.77 12.74
C VAL A 283 14.10 -12.20 12.52
N TYR A 284 13.31 -11.33 11.89
CA TYR A 284 11.96 -11.63 11.44
C TYR A 284 11.88 -11.70 9.91
N GLU A 285 11.36 -12.82 9.40
CA GLU A 285 11.17 -13.07 7.96
C GLU A 285 9.72 -13.49 7.67
N PRO A 286 8.80 -12.53 7.42
CA PRO A 286 7.36 -12.79 7.38
C PRO A 286 6.97 -13.89 6.38
N MET A 287 7.63 -13.90 5.22
CA MET A 287 7.33 -14.82 4.12
C MET A 287 7.93 -16.23 4.31
N LYS A 288 8.75 -16.44 5.36
CA LYS A 288 9.20 -17.78 5.74
C LYS A 288 8.24 -18.47 6.72
N SER A 289 7.45 -17.70 7.47
CA SER A 289 6.51 -18.21 8.47
C SER A 289 5.37 -19.05 7.87
N LYS A 290 4.87 -20.05 8.61
CA LYS A 290 3.73 -20.89 8.18
C LYS A 290 2.46 -20.05 7.99
N LEU A 291 2.20 -19.11 8.90
CA LEU A 291 1.03 -18.23 8.84
C LEU A 291 1.12 -17.24 7.67
N GLY A 292 2.28 -16.62 7.44
CA GLY A 292 2.53 -15.77 6.28
C GLY A 292 2.35 -16.53 4.97
N LYS A 293 2.93 -17.72 4.83
CA LYS A 293 2.81 -18.57 3.62
C LYS A 293 1.38 -19.00 3.31
N SER A 294 0.52 -19.14 4.32
CA SER A 294 -0.87 -19.58 4.14
C SER A 294 -1.68 -18.64 3.23
N ARG A 295 -1.28 -17.38 3.12
CA ARG A 295 -1.96 -16.33 2.35
C ARG A 295 -1.41 -16.13 0.94
N ILE A 296 -0.31 -16.80 0.56
CA ILE A 296 0.35 -16.61 -0.75
C ILE A 296 -0.60 -16.87 -1.92
N LYS A 297 -1.48 -17.88 -1.79
CA LYS A 297 -2.45 -18.22 -2.84
C LYS A 297 -3.37 -17.06 -3.20
N CYS A 298 -3.62 -16.14 -2.25
CA CYS A 298 -4.46 -14.96 -2.48
C CYS A 298 -3.78 -13.95 -3.41
N MET A 299 -2.45 -14.01 -3.57
CA MET A 299 -1.71 -13.07 -4.42
C MET A 299 -1.83 -13.40 -5.91
N LYS A 300 -2.35 -14.58 -6.28
CA LYS A 300 -2.44 -15.01 -7.69
C LYS A 300 -3.20 -14.03 -8.57
N ILE A 301 -4.25 -13.40 -8.05
CA ILE A 301 -5.08 -12.44 -8.79
C ILE A 301 -4.28 -11.26 -9.37
N PHE A 302 -3.22 -10.84 -8.68
CA PHE A 302 -2.40 -9.70 -9.12
C PHE A 302 -1.47 -10.04 -10.29
N TYR A 303 -1.27 -11.33 -10.59
CA TYR A 303 -0.34 -11.82 -11.61
C TYR A 303 -0.99 -12.63 -12.73
N SER A 304 -2.26 -13.02 -12.60
CA SER A 304 -3.00 -13.72 -13.66
C SER A 304 -3.22 -12.79 -14.86
N GLN A 305 -2.80 -13.24 -16.05
CA GLN A 305 -2.82 -12.44 -17.27
C GLN A 305 -4.22 -12.32 -17.93
N ASN A 306 -5.21 -13.16 -17.60
CA ASN A 306 -6.61 -13.03 -18.06
C ASN A 306 -7.55 -13.96 -17.27
N GLU A 307 -8.75 -13.49 -16.93
CA GLU A 307 -10.04 -14.14 -17.24
C GLU A 307 -11.22 -13.26 -16.73
N HIS A 308 -12.00 -12.80 -17.71
CA HIS A 308 -13.30 -12.09 -17.64
C HIS A 308 -13.32 -10.64 -17.16
N GLY A 309 -13.88 -9.80 -18.03
CA GLY A 309 -14.40 -8.50 -17.65
C GLY A 309 -15.38 -8.66 -16.50
N PHE A 310 -15.23 -7.80 -15.50
CA PHE A 310 -16.26 -7.56 -14.50
C PHE A 310 -17.44 -6.86 -15.18
N SER A 311 -18.20 -7.62 -15.97
CA SER A 311 -19.57 -7.28 -16.32
C SER A 311 -20.48 -7.79 -15.21
N GLY A 312 -20.94 -6.89 -14.35
CA GLY A 312 -22.16 -7.04 -13.54
C GLY A 312 -21.95 -7.52 -12.10
N VAL A 313 -22.22 -6.62 -11.15
CA VAL A 313 -23.56 -6.49 -10.56
C VAL A 313 -23.97 -5.03 -10.62
#